data_AF-A0A316R2A6-F1
#
_entry.id   AF-A0A316R2A6-F1
#
_cell.length_a   1.000
_cell.length_b   1.000
_cell.length_c   1.000
_cell.angle_alpha   90.00
_cell.angle_beta   90.00
_cell.angle_gamma   90.00
#
_symmetry.space_group_name_H-M   'P 1'
#
loop_
_entity.id
_entity.type
_entity.pdbx_description
1 polymer ?
#
loop_
_entity_poly.entity_id
_entity_poly.type
_entity_poly.pdbx_seq_one_letter_code
_entity_poly.pdbx_strand_id
1 'polypeptide(L)'
;MTLIGDPGEIQAVADKFGVCLQGVDVIDPKASADYPRYCETFAKMRAKKGVTLEQAQKTMLDPLFFAAMMVYDGKADGFVSGAINTTGNTLRPGLQIIKTAPGVSTVSSCF
;
A
#
# COMPACT_ATOMS: atom_id res chain seq x y z
N MET A 1 -13.69 4.94 2.03
CA MET A 1 -12.84 3.75 2.27
C MET A 1 -12.38 3.27 0.91
N THR A 2 -11.13 2.85 0.78
CA THR A 2 -10.56 2.41 -0.49
C THR A 2 -10.00 1.00 -0.37
N LEU A 3 -10.38 0.12 -1.30
CA LEU A 3 -9.82 -1.22 -1.45
C LEU A 3 -8.74 -1.20 -2.54
N ILE A 4 -7.66 -1.95 -2.30
CA ILE A 4 -6.54 -2.06 -3.22
C ILE A 4 -6.48 -3.50 -3.74
N GLY A 5 -6.59 -3.69 -5.05
CA GLY A 5 -6.54 -5.01 -5.66
C GLY A 5 -7.22 -5.06 -7.03
N ASP A 6 -7.31 -6.27 -7.59
CA ASP A 6 -8.00 -6.48 -8.86
C ASP A 6 -9.51 -6.20 -8.72
N PRO A 7 -10.08 -5.26 -9.50
CA PRO A 7 -11.49 -4.88 -9.36
C PRO A 7 -12.46 -6.03 -9.67
N GLY A 8 -12.08 -6.92 -10.59
CA GLY A 8 -12.90 -8.08 -10.96
C GLY A 8 -12.94 -9.11 -9.83
N GLU A 9 -11.79 -9.42 -9.21
CA GLU A 9 -11.72 -10.31 -8.06
C GLU A 9 -12.49 -9.75 -6.85
N ILE A 10 -12.33 -8.45 -6.56
CA ILE A 10 -13.03 -7.78 -5.46
C ILE A 10 -14.55 -7.81 -5.68
N GLN A 11 -15.01 -7.49 -6.89
CA GLN A 11 -16.44 -7.53 -7.21
C GLN A 11 -17.00 -8.96 -7.12
N ALA A 12 -16.29 -9.94 -7.65
CA ALA A 12 -16.71 -11.35 -7.60
C ALA A 12 -16.84 -11.85 -6.14
N VAL A 13 -15.94 -11.44 -5.25
CA VAL A 13 -16.02 -11.77 -3.82
C VAL A 13 -17.21 -11.05 -3.17
N ALA A 14 -17.44 -9.78 -3.48
CA ALA A 14 -18.57 -9.03 -2.96
C ALA A 14 -19.91 -9.68 -3.35
N ASP A 15 -20.07 -10.04 -4.62
CA ASP A 15 -21.27 -10.70 -5.14
C ASP A 15 -21.49 -12.07 -4.47
N LYS A 16 -20.42 -12.86 -4.32
CA LYS A 16 -20.46 -14.16 -3.65
C LYS A 16 -21.02 -14.09 -2.23
N PHE A 17 -20.73 -13.00 -1.51
CA PHE A 17 -21.19 -12.80 -0.13
C PHE A 17 -22.38 -11.85 0.00
N GLY A 18 -22.94 -11.36 -1.10
CA GLY A 18 -24.06 -10.41 -1.10
C GLY A 18 -23.72 -9.05 -0.48
N VAL A 19 -22.47 -8.61 -0.59
CA VAL A 19 -21.98 -7.34 -0.02
C VAL A 19 -22.07 -6.23 -1.07
N CYS A 20 -22.64 -5.08 -0.70
CA CYS A 20 -22.67 -3.90 -1.56
C CYS A 20 -21.39 -3.06 -1.41
N LEU A 21 -20.73 -2.73 -2.53
CA LEU A 21 -19.53 -1.88 -2.56
C LEU A 21 -19.84 -0.41 -2.88
N GLN A 22 -21.10 0.01 -2.83
CA GLN A 22 -21.47 1.40 -3.11
C GLN A 22 -20.78 2.37 -2.14
N GLY A 23 -20.08 3.37 -2.67
CA GLY A 23 -19.30 4.33 -1.87
C GLY A 23 -17.93 3.81 -1.41
N VAL A 24 -17.50 2.64 -1.87
CA VAL A 24 -16.16 2.10 -1.66
C VAL A 24 -15.37 2.27 -2.95
N ASP A 25 -14.25 3.00 -2.88
CA ASP A 25 -13.35 3.13 -4.02
C ASP A 25 -12.54 1.84 -4.17
N VAL A 26 -12.29 1.42 -5.40
CA VAL A 26 -11.42 0.28 -5.72
C VAL A 26 -10.31 0.74 -6.64
N ILE A 27 -9.07 0.50 -6.25
CA ILE A 27 -7.88 0.87 -7.02
C ILE A 27 -7.08 -0.39 -7.33
N ASP A 28 -6.86 -0.63 -8.62
CA ASP A 28 -5.85 -1.58 -9.09
C ASP A 28 -4.48 -0.87 -9.14
N PRO A 29 -3.46 -1.32 -8.39
CA PRO A 29 -2.11 -0.81 -8.50
C PRO A 29 -1.56 -0.81 -9.93
N LYS A 30 -1.90 -1.82 -10.75
CA LYS A 30 -1.38 -1.97 -12.13
C LYS A 30 -1.95 -0.92 -13.08
N ALA A 31 -3.22 -0.58 -12.92
CA ALA A 31 -3.95 0.33 -13.80
C ALA A 31 -3.97 1.78 -13.26
N SER A 32 -3.48 2.02 -12.05
CA SER A 32 -3.51 3.34 -11.44
C SER A 32 -2.59 4.34 -12.15
N ALA A 33 -3.08 5.55 -12.39
CA ALA A 33 -2.30 6.67 -12.93
C ALA A 33 -1.14 7.08 -12.01
N ASP A 34 -1.22 6.80 -10.70
CA ASP A 34 -0.15 7.11 -9.75
C ASP A 34 1.00 6.11 -9.79
N TYR A 35 0.79 4.92 -10.35
CA TYR A 35 1.76 3.82 -10.31
C TYR A 35 3.15 4.23 -10.81
N PRO A 36 3.33 4.85 -12.00
CA PRO A 36 4.67 5.24 -12.46
C PRO A 36 5.38 6.20 -11.49
N ARG A 37 4.64 7.19 -10.98
CA ARG A 37 5.17 8.17 -10.03
C ARG A 37 5.53 7.54 -8.69
N TYR A 38 4.74 6.58 -8.21
CA TYR A 38 5.04 5.85 -6.98
C TYR A 38 6.29 4.96 -7.14
N CYS A 39 6.46 4.32 -8.30
CA CYS A 39 7.68 3.54 -8.61
C CYS A 39 8.93 4.42 -8.55
N GLU A 40 8.90 5.57 -9.22
CA GLU A 40 10.02 6.51 -9.21
C GLU A 40 10.32 7.05 -7.80
N THR A 41 9.27 7.45 -7.07
CA THR A 41 9.41 7.99 -5.72
C THR A 41 10.03 6.96 -4.78
N PHE A 42 9.56 5.71 -4.84
CA PHE A 42 10.07 4.63 -4.02
C PHE A 42 11.53 4.29 -4.37
N ALA A 43 11.87 4.21 -5.66
CA ALA A 43 13.25 3.99 -6.11
C ALA A 43 14.18 5.10 -5.60
N LYS A 44 13.79 6.37 -5.73
CA LYS A 44 14.54 7.52 -5.21
C LYS A 44 14.70 7.46 -3.69
N MET A 45 13.63 7.16 -2.96
CA MET A 45 13.65 7.05 -1.49
C MET A 45 14.59 5.93 -1.02
N ARG A 46 14.66 4.83 -1.77
CA ARG A 46 15.42 3.63 -1.41
C ARG A 46 16.73 3.47 -2.19
N ALA A 47 17.17 4.50 -2.91
CA ALA A 47 18.41 4.49 -3.69
C ALA A 47 19.65 4.15 -2.84
N LYS A 48 19.72 4.63 -1.59
CA LYS A 48 20.79 4.29 -0.63
C LYS A 48 20.83 2.80 -0.24
N LYS A 49 19.75 2.07 -0.51
CA LYS A 49 19.64 0.62 -0.29
C LYS A 49 19.73 -0.17 -1.60
N GLY A 50 20.09 0.49 -2.71
CA GLY A 50 20.30 -0.14 -4.01
C GLY A 50 19.03 -0.51 -4.77
N VAL A 51 17.86 0.00 -4.37
CA VAL A 51 16.61 -0.29 -5.07
C VAL A 51 16.62 0.37 -6.45
N THR A 52 16.51 -0.45 -7.50
CA THR A 52 16.40 0.03 -8.88
C THR A 52 14.95 0.39 -9.23
N LEU A 53 14.76 1.13 -10.33
CA LEU A 53 13.41 1.44 -10.82
C LEU A 53 12.61 0.17 -11.17
N GLU A 54 13.25 -0.84 -11.76
CA GLU A 54 12.61 -2.12 -12.08
C GLU A 54 12.15 -2.86 -10.81
N GLN A 55 12.98 -2.87 -9.76
CA GLN A 55 12.59 -3.44 -8.47
C GLN A 55 11.46 -2.64 -7.82
N ALA A 56 11.48 -1.31 -7.93
CA ALA A 56 10.42 -0.46 -7.44
C ALA A 56 9.10 -0.72 -8.17
N GLN A 57 9.12 -0.91 -9.50
CA GLN A 57 7.95 -1.30 -10.28
C GLN A 57 7.34 -2.60 -9.76
N LYS A 58 8.15 -3.66 -9.60
CA LYS A 58 7.67 -4.93 -9.02
C LYS A 58 7.11 -4.73 -7.61
N THR A 59 7.74 -3.87 -6.79
CA THR A 59 7.30 -3.60 -5.42
C THR A 59 5.98 -2.84 -5.37
N MET A 60 5.75 -1.88 -6.26
CA MET A 60 4.51 -1.09 -6.28
C MET A 60 3.29 -1.87 -6.78
N LEU A 61 3.48 -3.08 -7.31
CA LEU A 61 2.38 -4.00 -7.59
C LEU A 61 1.85 -4.68 -6.32
N ASP A 62 2.60 -4.66 -5.22
CA ASP A 62 2.12 -5.14 -3.93
C ASP A 62 1.12 -4.12 -3.34
N PRO A 63 -0.14 -4.52 -3.08
CA PRO A 63 -1.16 -3.64 -2.48
C PRO A 63 -0.71 -2.94 -1.20
N LEU A 64 0.12 -3.58 -0.37
CA LEU A 64 0.58 -2.99 0.90
C LEU A 64 1.55 -1.83 0.68
N PHE A 65 2.45 -1.97 -0.30
CA PHE A 65 3.38 -0.90 -0.67
C PHE A 65 2.65 0.23 -1.38
N PHE A 66 1.70 -0.09 -2.27
CA PHE A 66 0.88 0.91 -2.94
C PHE A 66 0.04 1.71 -1.93
N ALA A 67 -0.62 1.04 -0.99
CA ALA A 67 -1.38 1.70 0.09
C ALA A 67 -0.49 2.60 0.95
N ALA A 68 0.71 2.14 1.32
CA ALA A 68 1.65 2.97 2.08
C ALA A 68 2.11 4.21 1.29
N MET A 69 2.26 4.10 -0.04
CA MET A 69 2.54 5.25 -0.90
C MET A 69 1.37 6.22 -0.98
N MET A 70 0.12 5.73 -1.03
CA MET A 70 -1.06 6.59 -0.97
C MET A 70 -1.12 7.40 0.32
N VAL A 71 -0.77 6.78 1.45
CA VAL A 71 -0.69 7.49 2.74
C VAL A 71 0.42 8.54 2.73
N TYR A 72 1.60 8.17 2.25
CA TYR A 72 2.72 9.11 2.12
C TYR A 72 2.41 10.30 1.21
N ASP A 73 1.62 10.08 0.16
CA ASP A 73 1.21 11.08 -0.82
C ASP A 73 -0.03 11.88 -0.41
N GLY A 74 -0.57 11.64 0.80
CA GLY A 74 -1.73 12.36 1.33
C GLY A 74 -3.06 12.00 0.65
N LYS A 75 -3.12 10.88 -0.09
CA LYS A 75 -4.36 10.36 -0.69
C LYS A 75 -5.15 9.44 0.25
N ALA A 76 -4.55 9.06 1.37
CA ALA A 76 -5.19 8.31 2.44
C ALA A 76 -4.58 8.73 3.79
N ASP A 77 -5.34 8.63 4.87
CA ASP A 77 -4.87 8.99 6.22
C ASP A 77 -4.20 7.80 6.96
N GLY A 78 -4.39 6.59 6.45
CA GLY A 78 -3.84 5.35 7.00
C GLY A 78 -4.26 4.14 6.18
N PHE A 79 -3.69 2.97 6.50
CA PHE A 79 -4.11 1.70 5.91
C PHE A 79 -4.19 0.61 6.98
N VAL A 80 -5.06 -0.38 6.75
CA VAL A 80 -5.25 -1.55 7.61
C VAL A 80 -5.00 -2.81 6.78
N SER A 81 -4.24 -3.74 7.34
CA SER A 81 -3.96 -5.06 6.76
C SER A 81 -3.76 -6.08 7.89
N GLY A 82 -3.36 -7.29 7.56
CA GLY A 82 -3.02 -8.34 8.53
C GLY A 82 -3.99 -9.51 8.57
N ALA A 83 -5.18 -9.40 7.96
CA ALA A 83 -6.15 -10.50 7.90
C ALA A 83 -5.59 -11.74 7.17
N ILE A 84 -4.83 -11.51 6.10
CA ILE A 84 -4.16 -12.55 5.29
C ILE A 84 -2.65 -12.31 5.16
N ASN A 85 -2.11 -11.33 5.87
CA ASN A 85 -0.71 -10.92 5.81
C ASN A 85 -0.06 -11.06 7.17
N THR A 86 1.21 -11.47 7.23
CA THR A 86 1.96 -11.47 8.49
C THR A 86 2.15 -10.04 9.01
N THR A 87 2.30 -9.88 10.33
CA THR A 87 2.64 -8.59 10.95
C THR A 87 3.88 -7.97 10.32
N GLY A 88 4.91 -8.78 10.06
CA GLY A 88 6.14 -8.32 9.41
C GLY A 88 5.91 -7.78 7.98
N ASN A 89 5.05 -8.43 7.20
CA ASN A 89 4.71 -7.97 5.85
C ASN A 89 3.91 -6.66 5.88
N THR A 90 3.02 -6.50 6.87
CA THR A 90 2.22 -5.28 7.05
C THR A 90 3.09 -4.10 7.51
N LEU A 91 4.00 -4.31 8.47
CA LEU A 91 4.85 -3.25 9.01
C LEU A 91 5.94 -2.79 8.03
N ARG A 92 6.45 -3.69 7.18
CA ARG A 92 7.55 -3.41 6.26
C ARG A 92 7.31 -2.17 5.37
N PRO A 93 6.20 -2.05 4.61
CA PRO A 93 5.97 -0.87 3.78
C PRO A 93 5.77 0.39 4.62
N GLY A 94 5.05 0.30 5.75
CA GLY A 94 4.89 1.42 6.68
C GLY A 94 6.24 1.98 7.17
N LEU A 95 7.16 1.11 7.59
CA LEU A 95 8.49 1.52 8.05
C LEU A 95 9.41 2.00 6.91
N GLN A 96 9.26 1.46 5.70
CA GLN A 96 10.11 1.86 4.57
C GLN A 96 9.68 3.18 3.93
N ILE A 97 8.37 3.46 3.92
CA ILE A 97 7.76 4.59 3.20
C ILE A 97 7.35 5.71 4.17
N ILE A 98 6.45 5.40 5.12
CA ILE A 98 5.85 6.39 6.03
C ILE A 98 6.84 6.77 7.15
N LYS A 99 7.60 5.77 7.64
CA LYS A 99 8.57 5.88 8.74
C LYS A 99 7.90 6.24 10.09
N THR A 100 8.74 6.45 11.10
CA THR A 100 8.32 6.90 12.42
C THR A 100 8.07 8.41 12.45
N ALA A 101 7.31 8.85 13.44
CA ALA A 101 7.12 10.27 13.70
C ALA A 101 8.45 10.99 14.01
N PRO A 102 8.55 12.31 13.77
CA PRO A 102 9.74 13.09 14.12
C PRO A 102 10.14 12.89 15.59
N GLY A 103 11.43 12.64 15.84
CA GLY A 103 11.95 12.38 17.18
C GLY A 103 11.76 10.95 17.71
N VAL A 104 11.07 10.08 16.96
CA VAL A 104 10.85 8.68 17.34
C VAL A 104 11.69 7.75 16.45
N SER A 105 12.39 6.80 17.06
CA SER A 105 13.27 5.84 16.34
C SER A 105 12.70 4.42 16.22
N THR A 106 11.67 4.10 17.00
CA THR A 106 11.07 2.76 17.06
C THR A 106 9.54 2.83 17.01
N VAL A 107 8.91 1.74 16.60
CA VAL A 107 7.46 1.55 16.73
C VAL A 107 7.19 0.58 17.87
N SER A 108 6.07 0.75 18.57
CA SER A 108 5.61 -0.14 19.64
C SER A 108 4.12 -0.44 19.46
N SER A 109 3.66 -1.52 20.08
CA SER A 109 2.25 -1.88 20.19
C SER A 109 1.79 -1.73 21.63
N CYS A 110 0.56 -1.29 21.83
CA CYS A 110 -0.13 -1.29 23.12
C CYS A 110 -1.41 -2.13 23.03
N PHE A 111 -1.88 -2.62 24.18
CA PHE A 111 -3.13 -3.37 24.33
C PHE A 111 -3.88 -2.84 25.54
#